data_AF-A0A0F3IEC3-F1
#
_entry.id   AF-A0A0F3IEC3-F1
#
_cell.length_a   1.000
_cell.length_b   1.000
_cell.length_c   1.000
_cell.angle_alpha   90.00
_cell.angle_beta   90.00
_cell.angle_gamma   90.00
#
_symmetry.space_group_name_H-M   'P 1'
#
loop_
_entity.id
_entity.type
_entity.pdbx_description
1 polymer ?
#
loop_
_entity_poly.entity_id
_entity_poly.type
_entity_poly.pdbx_seq_one_letter_code
_entity_poly.pdbx_strand_id
1 'polypeptide(L)'
;MKNQKKLLHSDIRYECEDSAYEQGKAYYEQGRVLELVVKSEGALFVQLNATVKGNGVIPYKQNIRIVWKPNFSASEITGNCTCPTGYNCKHVAAVCLKYLERSQAPNQAVTTNCLDWLASLAASTPAKTPSNDEVIIFVLKPGKNVYEVIFDLIVTKHKKNGGLHKGRRLSLSNLRYSYSYMGYVQPEDTEIAKISSALSLSSGLPILSGAAGHLALSHMLKTRRLYWHTNDQAPISLEPPTALSMAWQTTDKGDYTLKIEQPEHVVLIFT
;
A
#
# COMPACT_ATOMS: atom_id res chain seq x y z
N MET A 1 -4.38 -15.76 28.16
CA MET A 1 -3.45 -15.90 27.01
C MET A 1 -2.10 -15.34 27.43
N LYS A 2 -1.01 -16.13 27.39
CA LYS A 2 0.32 -15.60 27.74
C LYS A 2 0.82 -14.78 26.56
N ASN A 3 0.95 -13.46 26.71
CA ASN A 3 1.56 -12.63 25.69
C ASN A 3 3.00 -13.09 25.47
N GLN A 4 3.38 -13.27 24.20
CA GLN A 4 4.73 -13.67 23.82
C GLN A 4 5.59 -12.42 23.63
N LYS A 5 6.89 -12.54 23.96
CA LYS A 5 7.90 -11.50 23.69
C LYS A 5 7.94 -11.19 22.19
N LYS A 6 7.26 -10.11 21.79
CA LYS A 6 7.14 -9.68 20.40
C LYS A 6 7.22 -8.15 20.34
N LEU A 7 8.04 -7.63 19.43
CA LEU A 7 8.03 -6.21 19.11
C LEU A 7 6.76 -5.90 18.27
N LEU A 8 6.12 -4.75 18.48
CA LEU A 8 4.92 -4.37 17.73
C LEU A 8 5.20 -3.18 16.81
N HIS A 9 4.55 -3.14 15.65
CA HIS A 9 4.62 -1.96 14.77
C HIS A 9 4.13 -0.68 15.46
N SER A 10 3.13 -0.80 16.33
CA SER A 10 2.60 0.32 17.12
C SER A 10 3.66 0.90 18.05
N ASP A 11 4.52 0.06 18.64
CA ASP A 11 5.58 0.50 19.54
C ASP A 11 6.66 1.25 18.77
N ILE A 12 7.11 0.72 17.63
CA ILE A 12 8.09 1.40 16.76
C ILE A 12 7.56 2.76 16.31
N ARG A 13 6.28 2.82 15.94
CA ARG A 13 5.62 4.06 15.48
C ARG A 13 5.47 5.07 16.60
N TYR A 14 5.10 4.63 17.81
CA TYR A 14 4.99 5.51 18.97
C TYR A 14 6.34 6.10 19.36
N GLU A 15 7.38 5.27 19.42
CA GLU A 15 8.72 5.66 19.90
C GLU A 15 9.53 6.47 18.88
N CYS A 16 9.34 6.23 17.58
CA CYS A 16 10.05 6.94 16.50
C CYS A 16 9.25 8.07 15.85
N GLU A 17 7.99 8.26 16.25
CA GLU A 17 7.02 9.13 15.59
C GLU A 17 6.64 8.68 14.16
N ASP A 18 5.46 9.07 13.70
CA ASP A 18 4.90 8.61 12.41
C ASP A 18 5.82 8.92 11.22
N SER A 19 6.38 10.13 11.16
CA SER A 19 7.21 10.56 10.03
C SER A 19 8.52 9.75 9.90
N ALA A 20 9.18 9.47 11.03
CA ALA A 20 10.42 8.71 11.01
C ALA A 20 10.13 7.21 10.79
N TYR A 21 9.03 6.70 11.33
CA TYR A 21 8.57 5.34 11.06
C TYR A 21 8.33 5.09 9.56
N GLU A 22 7.59 5.96 8.88
CA GLU A 22 7.29 5.79 7.45
C GLU A 22 8.56 5.86 6.58
N GLN A 23 9.44 6.82 6.86
CA GLN A 23 10.74 6.89 6.19
C GLN A 23 11.60 5.66 6.49
N GLY A 24 11.57 5.16 7.72
CA GLY A 24 12.31 3.98 8.14
C GLY A 24 11.82 2.72 7.44
N LYS A 25 10.51 2.59 7.25
CA LYS A 25 9.89 1.51 6.47
C LYS A 25 10.40 1.50 5.03
N ALA A 26 10.47 2.65 4.37
CA ALA A 26 11.02 2.73 3.02
C ALA A 26 12.51 2.29 2.97
N TYR A 27 13.31 2.63 3.98
CA TYR A 27 14.71 2.20 4.06
C TYR A 27 14.85 0.69 4.27
N TYR A 28 13.98 0.12 5.10
CA TYR A 28 13.89 -1.32 5.32
C TYR A 28 13.51 -2.08 4.04
N GLU A 29 12.45 -1.66 3.35
CA GLU A 29 11.96 -2.28 2.11
C GLU A 29 12.99 -2.21 0.98
N GLN A 30 13.79 -1.14 0.95
CA GLN A 30 14.90 -0.97 -0.01
C GLN A 30 16.16 -1.75 0.36
N GLY A 31 16.14 -2.57 1.43
CA GLY A 31 17.29 -3.36 1.85
C GLY A 31 18.46 -2.53 2.38
N ARG A 32 18.23 -1.29 2.86
CA ARG A 32 19.31 -0.39 3.30
C ARG A 32 19.89 -0.73 4.66
N VAL A 33 19.31 -1.69 5.39
CA VAL A 33 19.88 -2.22 6.63
C VAL A 33 20.97 -3.23 6.25
N LEU A 34 22.23 -2.78 6.31
CA LEU A 34 23.39 -3.57 5.86
C LEU A 34 23.78 -4.64 6.87
N GLU A 35 23.67 -4.32 8.16
CA GLU A 35 24.09 -5.21 9.24
C GLU A 35 23.16 -5.04 10.44
N LEU A 36 22.83 -6.15 11.10
CA LEU A 36 22.08 -6.19 12.35
C LEU A 36 22.60 -7.32 13.24
N VAL A 37 23.18 -6.95 14.38
CA VAL A 37 23.75 -7.87 15.36
C VAL A 37 23.06 -7.68 16.71
N VAL A 38 22.56 -8.79 17.28
CA VAL A 38 22.09 -8.82 18.67
C VAL A 38 23.32 -8.89 19.58
N LYS A 39 23.56 -7.84 20.36
CA LYS A 39 24.71 -7.75 21.28
C LYS A 39 24.43 -8.46 22.60
N SER A 40 23.21 -8.33 23.11
CA SER A 40 22.77 -8.99 24.34
C SER A 40 21.26 -9.14 24.30
N GLU A 41 20.76 -10.25 24.84
CA GLU A 41 19.32 -10.51 24.94
C GLU A 41 19.00 -11.08 26.33
N GLY A 42 17.98 -10.50 26.96
CA GLY A 42 17.41 -10.98 28.22
C GLY A 42 15.91 -11.26 28.08
N ALA A 43 15.27 -11.67 29.18
CA ALA A 43 13.83 -11.98 29.19
C ALA A 43 12.96 -10.79 28.77
N LEU A 44 13.32 -9.58 29.22
CA LEU A 44 12.55 -8.35 28.99
C LEU A 44 13.32 -7.30 28.19
N PHE A 45 14.47 -7.62 27.60
CA PHE A 45 15.20 -6.65 26.78
C PHE A 45 16.03 -7.29 25.67
N VAL A 46 16.38 -6.49 24.68
CA VAL A 46 17.39 -6.81 23.68
C VAL A 46 18.20 -5.55 23.36
N GLN A 47 19.49 -5.72 23.10
CA GLN A 47 20.36 -4.66 22.60
C GLN A 47 20.91 -5.03 21.23
N LEU A 48 20.76 -4.10 20.29
CA LEU A 48 21.11 -4.27 18.88
C LEU A 48 22.20 -3.28 18.51
N ASN A 49 23.18 -3.74 17.73
CA ASN A 49 24.04 -2.88 16.94
C ASN A 49 23.68 -3.08 15.47
N ALA A 50 23.60 -1.99 14.72
CA ALA A 50 23.26 -2.07 13.31
C ALA A 50 23.91 -0.96 12.49
N THR A 51 24.01 -1.23 11.18
CA THR A 51 24.55 -0.30 10.19
C THR A 51 23.53 -0.12 9.08
N VAL A 52 23.16 1.14 8.77
CA VAL A 52 22.14 1.48 7.76
C VAL A 52 22.72 2.43 6.73
N LYS A 53 22.52 2.13 5.45
CA LYS A 53 22.90 3.03 4.35
C LYS A 53 21.96 4.22 4.30
N GLY A 54 22.50 5.37 4.70
CA GLY A 54 21.87 6.68 4.55
C GLY A 54 22.03 7.27 3.15
N ASN A 55 21.64 8.53 3.02
CA ASN A 55 21.97 9.36 1.85
C ASN A 55 23.45 9.80 1.83
N GLY A 56 24.14 9.73 2.97
CA GLY A 56 25.57 10.04 3.06
C GLY A 56 26.46 8.93 2.47
N VAL A 57 27.71 9.27 2.20
CA VAL A 57 28.73 8.31 1.72
C VAL A 57 28.95 7.22 2.77
N ILE A 58 29.15 7.64 4.03
CA ILE A 58 29.38 6.75 5.17
C ILE A 58 28.03 6.23 5.71
N PRO A 59 27.84 4.90 5.84
CA PRO A 59 26.66 4.33 6.50
C PRO A 59 26.55 4.75 7.97
N TYR A 60 25.32 4.93 8.44
CA TYR A 60 25.06 5.30 9.83
C TYR A 60 25.07 4.07 10.72
N LYS A 61 25.87 4.12 11.78
CA LYS A 61 25.89 3.15 12.86
C LYS A 61 24.91 3.54 13.95
N GLN A 62 24.32 2.55 14.60
CA GLN A 62 23.37 2.76 15.69
C GLN A 62 23.41 1.67 16.75
N ASN A 63 23.09 2.08 17.97
CA ASN A 63 22.84 1.20 19.11
C ASN A 63 21.39 1.38 19.54
N ILE A 64 20.65 0.28 19.61
CA ILE A 64 19.22 0.29 19.92
C ILE A 64 18.98 -0.65 21.08
N ARG A 65 18.27 -0.16 22.09
CA ARG A 65 17.78 -0.95 23.21
C ARG A 65 16.26 -1.02 23.13
N ILE A 66 15.73 -2.23 23.21
CA ILE A 66 14.29 -2.48 23.27
C ILE A 66 14.01 -3.14 24.61
N VAL A 67 13.07 -2.59 25.37
CA VAL A 67 12.68 -3.09 26.70
C VAL A 67 11.19 -3.37 26.70
N TRP A 68 10.80 -4.61 27.01
CA TRP A 68 9.41 -5.02 27.10
C TRP A 68 8.86 -4.82 28.50
N LYS A 69 7.58 -4.44 28.60
CA LYS A 69 6.84 -4.52 29.85
C LYS A 69 6.76 -5.97 30.33
N PRO A 70 6.67 -6.24 31.66
CA PRO A 70 6.61 -7.60 32.20
C PRO A 70 5.47 -8.47 31.63
N ASN A 71 4.39 -7.83 31.16
CA ASN A 71 3.22 -8.47 30.55
C ASN A 71 3.30 -8.54 29.00
N PHE A 72 4.41 -8.14 28.40
CA PHE A 72 4.65 -8.06 26.94
C PHE A 72 3.57 -7.29 26.15
N SER A 73 2.83 -6.38 26.79
CA SER A 73 1.77 -5.62 26.11
C SER A 73 2.29 -4.47 25.24
N ALA A 74 3.50 -4.01 25.54
CA ALA A 74 4.19 -2.93 24.83
C ALA A 74 5.70 -3.04 25.06
N SER A 75 6.46 -2.35 24.24
CA SER A 75 7.90 -2.18 24.37
C SER A 75 8.30 -0.72 24.22
N GLU A 76 9.33 -0.33 24.97
CA GLU A 76 10.00 0.96 24.87
C GLU A 76 11.25 0.79 24.00
N ILE A 77 11.53 1.76 23.13
CA ILE A 77 12.63 1.70 22.17
C ILE A 77 13.49 2.96 22.36
N THR A 78 14.75 2.74 22.70
CA THR A 78 15.75 3.79 22.83
C THR A 78 16.86 3.53 21.81
N GLY A 79 16.92 4.36 20.76
CA GLY A 79 17.88 4.23 19.68
C GLY A 79 18.75 5.46 19.50
N ASN A 80 20.06 5.27 19.55
CA ASN A 80 21.06 6.30 19.22
C ASN A 80 21.69 5.99 17.87
N CYS A 81 21.56 6.91 16.93
CA CYS A 81 22.09 6.82 15.58
C CYS A 81 23.13 7.91 15.33
N THR A 82 24.13 7.61 14.51
CA THR A 82 25.17 8.58 14.07
C THR A 82 24.67 9.57 12.99
N CYS A 83 23.37 9.59 12.70
CA CYS A 83 22.79 10.53 11.75
C CYS A 83 22.53 11.90 12.37
N PRO A 84 22.29 12.95 11.57
CA PRO A 84 22.04 14.30 12.10
C PRO A 84 20.84 14.40 13.05
N THR A 85 19.83 13.54 12.90
CA THR A 85 18.68 13.47 13.81
C THR A 85 19.02 12.82 15.15
N GLY A 86 19.99 11.90 15.16
CA GLY A 86 20.47 11.24 16.38
C GLY A 86 19.51 10.20 16.95
N TYR A 87 18.50 10.66 17.69
CA TYR A 87 17.62 9.83 18.51
C TYR A 87 16.41 9.30 17.74
N ASN A 88 16.05 8.02 17.92
CA ASN A 88 14.87 7.34 17.36
C ASN A 88 14.51 7.73 15.91
N CYS A 89 15.54 7.95 15.10
CA CYS A 89 15.37 8.41 13.74
C CYS A 89 14.83 7.30 12.82
N LYS A 90 14.57 7.64 11.57
CA LYS A 90 14.16 6.67 10.54
C LYS A 90 15.08 5.46 10.39
N HIS A 91 16.38 5.60 10.63
CA HIS A 91 17.30 4.46 10.57
C HIS A 91 17.09 3.48 11.73
N VAL A 92 16.72 3.98 12.92
CA VAL A 92 16.36 3.16 14.08
C VAL A 92 15.08 2.40 13.75
N ALA A 93 14.06 3.09 13.25
CA ALA A 93 12.82 2.47 12.80
C ALA A 93 13.06 1.35 11.76
N ALA A 94 13.91 1.59 10.76
CA ALA A 94 14.27 0.59 9.74
C ALA A 94 14.86 -0.69 10.35
N VAL A 95 15.70 -0.57 11.38
CA VAL A 95 16.32 -1.72 12.05
C VAL A 95 15.37 -2.42 13.00
N CYS A 96 14.51 -1.68 13.70
CA CYS A 96 13.44 -2.28 14.49
C CYS A 96 12.50 -3.13 13.60
N LEU A 97 12.18 -2.66 12.39
CA LEU A 97 11.42 -3.44 11.40
C LEU A 97 12.17 -4.68 10.92
N LYS A 98 13.50 -4.60 10.69
CA LYS A 98 14.31 -5.78 10.34
C LYS A 98 14.39 -6.80 11.48
N TYR A 99 14.52 -6.34 12.72
CA TYR A 99 14.52 -7.20 13.90
C TYR A 99 13.15 -7.87 14.09
N LEU A 100 12.07 -7.11 13.89
CA LEU A 100 10.70 -7.62 13.93
C LEU A 100 10.51 -8.80 12.98
N GLU A 101 10.94 -8.69 11.71
CA GLU A 101 10.90 -9.79 10.73
C GLU A 101 11.68 -11.01 11.22
N ARG A 102 12.94 -10.82 11.67
CA ARG A 102 13.79 -11.90 12.16
C ARG A 102 13.19 -12.63 13.36
N SER A 103 12.51 -11.91 14.25
CA SER A 103 11.85 -12.50 15.42
C SER A 103 10.57 -13.29 15.10
N GLN A 104 9.98 -13.06 13.91
CA GLN A 104 8.76 -13.72 13.46
C GLN A 104 9.03 -14.87 12.47
N ALA A 105 10.22 -14.94 11.88
CA ALA A 105 10.64 -16.09 11.09
C ALA A 105 10.90 -17.29 12.02
N PRO A 106 10.20 -18.43 11.86
CA PRO A 106 10.54 -19.64 12.60
C PRO A 106 11.97 -20.05 12.23
N ASN A 107 12.79 -20.31 13.26
CA ASN A 107 14.17 -20.75 13.14
C ASN A 107 14.20 -22.16 12.51
N GLN A 108 14.01 -22.27 11.20
CA GLN A 108 14.18 -23.52 10.48
C GLN A 108 15.65 -23.62 10.07
N ALA A 109 16.33 -24.51 10.79
CA ALA A 109 17.62 -25.04 10.37
C ALA A 109 17.49 -25.59 8.93
N VAL A 110 18.51 -25.29 8.16
CA VAL A 110 18.67 -25.60 6.74
C VAL A 110 18.54 -27.10 6.49
N THR A 111 17.43 -27.51 5.87
CA THR A 111 17.35 -28.47 4.73
C THR A 111 15.90 -28.48 4.26
N THR A 112 15.50 -27.51 3.46
CA THR A 112 14.19 -27.56 2.82
C THR A 112 14.36 -27.13 1.38
N ASN A 113 13.95 -28.00 0.47
CA ASN A 113 13.95 -27.76 -0.97
C ASN A 113 13.19 -26.45 -1.21
N CYS A 114 13.70 -25.55 -2.05
CA CYS A 114 13.15 -24.19 -2.19
C CYS A 114 11.64 -24.18 -2.57
N LEU A 115 11.14 -25.32 -3.06
CA LEU A 115 9.76 -25.56 -3.44
C LEU A 115 8.81 -25.84 -2.26
N ASP A 116 9.29 -26.37 -1.13
CA ASP A 116 8.42 -26.67 0.02
C ASP A 116 7.98 -25.40 0.74
N TRP A 117 8.86 -24.39 0.77
CA TRP A 117 8.51 -23.03 1.19
C TRP A 117 7.43 -22.43 0.28
N LEU A 118 7.54 -22.63 -1.04
CA LEU A 118 6.53 -22.19 -2.02
C LEU A 118 5.19 -22.91 -1.83
N ALA A 119 5.21 -24.21 -1.51
CA ALA A 119 4.00 -24.96 -1.19
C ALA A 119 3.35 -24.48 0.12
N SER A 120 4.15 -24.08 1.12
CA SER A 120 3.67 -23.53 2.38
C SER A 120 2.99 -22.15 2.23
N LEU A 121 3.40 -21.38 1.22
CA LEU A 121 2.75 -20.12 0.81
C LEU A 121 1.36 -20.37 0.21
N ALA A 122 1.21 -21.41 -0.61
CA ALA A 122 -0.09 -21.79 -1.16
C ALA A 122 -1.06 -22.34 -0.09
N ALA A 123 -0.52 -22.97 0.96
CA ALA A 123 -1.31 -23.53 2.06
C ALA A 123 -1.70 -22.51 3.15
N SER A 124 -1.12 -21.31 3.16
CA SER A 124 -1.26 -20.34 4.25
C SER A 124 -1.94 -19.05 3.82
N THR A 125 -3.25 -19.09 3.56
CA THR A 125 -4.13 -17.96 3.92
C THR A 125 -5.60 -18.42 3.98
N PRO A 126 -6.19 -18.62 5.17
CA PRO A 126 -7.58 -18.21 5.31
C PRO A 126 -7.57 -16.68 5.22
N ALA A 127 -8.16 -16.14 4.15
CA ALA A 127 -8.49 -14.71 4.10
C ALA A 127 -9.18 -14.37 5.42
N LYS A 128 -8.59 -13.46 6.21
CA LYS A 128 -9.25 -12.92 7.40
C LYS A 128 -10.61 -12.42 6.91
N THR A 129 -11.68 -13.05 7.35
CA THR A 129 -13.03 -12.56 7.09
C THR A 129 -13.07 -11.13 7.60
N PRO A 130 -13.34 -10.12 6.75
CA PRO A 130 -13.38 -8.74 7.19
C PRO A 130 -14.46 -8.64 8.27
N SER A 131 -14.07 -8.39 9.52
CA SER A 131 -15.01 -8.32 10.66
C SER A 131 -15.82 -7.02 10.67
N ASN A 132 -15.79 -6.27 9.57
CA ASN A 132 -16.38 -4.96 9.44
C ASN A 132 -17.09 -4.94 8.08
N ASP A 133 -18.38 -4.57 8.05
CA ASP A 133 -19.19 -4.42 6.83
C ASP A 133 -18.67 -3.33 5.85
N GLU A 134 -17.50 -2.79 6.12
CA GLU A 134 -16.84 -1.80 5.29
C GLU A 134 -16.17 -2.47 4.09
N VAL A 135 -16.22 -1.80 2.94
CA VAL A 135 -15.61 -2.20 1.68
C VAL A 135 -15.03 -0.97 0.99
N ILE A 136 -13.96 -1.15 0.22
CA ILE A 136 -13.41 -0.10 -0.64
C ILE A 136 -14.13 -0.13 -1.99
N ILE A 137 -14.53 1.03 -2.48
CA ILE A 137 -15.02 1.21 -3.85
C ILE A 137 -14.16 2.23 -4.60
N PHE A 138 -14.18 2.13 -5.92
CA PHE A 138 -13.45 3.00 -6.84
C PHE A 138 -14.46 3.86 -7.59
N VAL A 139 -14.32 5.19 -7.54
CA VAL A 139 -15.26 6.11 -8.22
C VAL A 139 -14.54 6.93 -9.26
N LEU A 140 -14.83 6.67 -10.54
CA LEU A 140 -14.33 7.41 -11.69
C LEU A 140 -15.00 8.78 -11.80
N LYS A 141 -14.23 9.79 -12.18
CA LYS A 141 -14.68 11.16 -12.41
C LYS A 141 -13.90 11.77 -13.59
N PRO A 142 -14.51 12.67 -14.36
CA PRO A 142 -13.77 13.51 -15.30
C PRO A 142 -12.68 14.31 -14.57
N GLY A 143 -11.50 14.38 -15.17
CA GLY A 143 -10.38 15.21 -14.75
C GLY A 143 -10.52 16.65 -15.24
N LYS A 144 -9.41 17.39 -15.20
CA LYS A 144 -9.40 18.80 -15.63
C LYS A 144 -9.29 18.95 -17.15
N ASN A 145 -8.58 18.04 -17.79
CA ASN A 145 -8.35 18.05 -19.22
C ASN A 145 -9.42 17.22 -19.95
N VAL A 146 -9.64 17.54 -21.23
CA VAL A 146 -10.53 16.75 -22.09
C VAL A 146 -10.00 15.31 -22.16
N TYR A 147 -10.88 14.33 -21.97
CA TYR A 147 -10.57 12.89 -21.88
C TYR A 147 -9.73 12.45 -20.66
N GLU A 148 -9.37 13.35 -19.76
CA GLU A 148 -8.73 12.96 -18.49
C GLU A 148 -9.77 12.28 -17.61
N VAL A 149 -9.45 11.08 -17.12
CA VAL A 149 -10.26 10.39 -16.12
C VAL A 149 -9.42 10.16 -14.88
N ILE A 150 -9.95 10.60 -13.74
CA ILE A 150 -9.36 10.37 -12.43
C ILE A 150 -10.27 9.43 -11.63
N PHE A 151 -9.72 8.80 -10.59
CA PHE A 151 -10.55 7.99 -9.69
C PHE A 151 -10.27 8.28 -8.22
N ASP A 152 -11.29 8.11 -7.40
CA ASP A 152 -11.23 8.24 -5.95
C ASP A 152 -11.41 6.87 -5.28
N LEU A 153 -10.85 6.72 -4.08
CA LEU A 153 -11.04 5.53 -3.24
C LEU A 153 -11.98 5.90 -2.10
N ILE A 154 -13.07 5.15 -1.93
CA ILE A 154 -14.05 5.42 -0.88
C ILE A 154 -14.24 4.16 -0.04
N VAL A 155 -14.11 4.30 1.28
CA VAL A 155 -14.50 3.25 2.22
C VAL A 155 -15.97 3.47 2.59
N THR A 156 -16.81 2.48 2.34
CA THR A 156 -18.25 2.56 2.57
C THR A 156 -18.82 1.24 3.08
N LYS A 157 -20.10 1.23 3.46
CA LYS A 157 -20.86 0.05 3.90
C LYS A 157 -22.04 -0.20 2.98
N HIS A 158 -22.47 -1.45 2.90
CA HIS A 158 -23.72 -1.83 2.25
C HIS A 158 -24.92 -1.40 3.10
N LYS A 159 -25.97 -0.88 2.46
CA LYS A 159 -27.26 -0.61 3.11
C LYS A 159 -28.08 -1.90 3.21
N LYS A 160 -28.92 -2.01 4.23
CA LYS A 160 -29.80 -3.19 4.47
C LYS A 160 -30.79 -3.46 3.32
N ASN A 161 -31.14 -2.43 2.56
CA ASN A 161 -32.08 -2.45 1.43
C ASN A 161 -31.39 -2.48 0.05
N GLY A 162 -30.08 -2.76 0.01
CA GLY A 162 -29.28 -2.66 -1.21
C GLY A 162 -28.70 -1.27 -1.44
N GLY A 163 -27.60 -1.22 -2.20
CA GLY A 163 -26.83 0.01 -2.44
C GLY A 163 -25.83 0.34 -1.34
N LEU A 164 -25.13 1.47 -1.50
CA LEU A 164 -24.00 1.88 -0.64
C LEU A 164 -24.31 3.16 0.12
N HIS A 165 -23.69 3.32 1.29
CA HIS A 165 -23.60 4.62 1.96
C HIS A 165 -22.63 5.56 1.21
N LYS A 166 -22.68 6.86 1.46
CA LYS A 166 -21.75 7.85 0.86
C LYS A 166 -20.28 7.53 1.14
N GLY A 167 -20.00 6.94 2.30
CA GLY A 167 -18.66 6.53 2.71
C GLY A 167 -17.74 7.72 3.03
N ARG A 168 -16.47 7.40 3.28
CA ARG A 168 -15.38 8.36 3.50
C ARG A 168 -14.29 8.16 2.46
N ARG A 169 -13.65 9.25 2.06
CA ARG A 169 -12.50 9.21 1.15
C ARG A 169 -11.32 8.51 1.83
N LEU A 170 -10.66 7.63 1.09
CA LEU A 170 -9.41 6.96 1.46
C LEU A 170 -8.30 7.48 0.55
N SER A 171 -7.20 7.93 1.14
CA SER A 171 -6.03 8.31 0.33
C SER A 171 -5.35 7.06 -0.23
N LEU A 172 -4.89 7.14 -1.49
CA LEU A 172 -4.07 6.09 -2.11
C LEU A 172 -2.82 5.78 -1.28
N SER A 173 -2.20 6.79 -0.69
CA SER A 173 -1.03 6.60 0.19
C SER A 173 -1.41 5.79 1.42
N ASN A 174 -2.57 6.06 2.02
CA ASN A 174 -3.04 5.30 3.18
C ASN A 174 -3.29 3.84 2.80
N LEU A 175 -3.99 3.57 1.69
CA LEU A 175 -4.23 2.20 1.22
C LEU A 175 -2.91 1.46 0.92
N ARG A 176 -1.96 2.15 0.28
CA ARG A 176 -0.64 1.60 -0.06
C ARG A 176 0.21 1.27 1.16
N TYR A 177 0.10 2.00 2.27
CA TYR A 177 1.00 1.81 3.40
C TYR A 177 0.35 1.15 4.63
N SER A 178 -0.98 1.03 4.67
CA SER A 178 -1.76 0.57 5.85
C SER A 178 -2.11 -0.92 5.88
N TYR A 179 -1.22 -1.80 5.40
CA TYR A 179 -1.46 -3.24 5.26
C TYR A 179 -1.84 -4.02 6.54
N SER A 180 -1.85 -3.41 7.73
CA SER A 180 -1.93 -4.15 9.00
C SER A 180 -3.07 -3.79 9.94
N TYR A 181 -3.87 -2.73 9.67
CA TYR A 181 -4.85 -2.23 10.65
C TYR A 181 -6.29 -2.08 10.14
N MET A 182 -6.52 -2.21 8.84
CA MET A 182 -7.85 -1.99 8.24
C MET A 182 -8.46 -3.32 7.85
N GLY A 183 -9.30 -3.88 8.72
CA GLY A 183 -9.94 -5.19 8.52
C GLY A 183 -10.84 -5.29 7.29
N TYR A 184 -11.06 -4.21 6.53
CA TYR A 184 -11.87 -4.15 5.31
C TYR A 184 -11.07 -4.18 4.00
N VAL A 185 -9.73 -4.18 4.08
CA VAL A 185 -8.86 -4.15 2.90
C VAL A 185 -8.70 -5.57 2.35
N GLN A 186 -9.03 -5.76 1.07
CA GLN A 186 -8.85 -7.03 0.36
C GLN A 186 -7.50 -7.06 -0.38
N PRO A 187 -6.91 -8.25 -0.64
CA PRO A 187 -5.64 -8.36 -1.37
C PRO A 187 -5.64 -7.61 -2.71
N GLU A 188 -6.75 -7.63 -3.45
CA GLU A 188 -6.92 -6.95 -4.74
C GLU A 188 -6.83 -5.43 -4.60
N ASP A 189 -7.34 -4.86 -3.50
CA ASP A 189 -7.25 -3.42 -3.22
C ASP A 189 -5.80 -2.97 -3.11
N THR A 190 -4.99 -3.85 -2.52
CA THR A 190 -3.59 -3.58 -2.25
C THR A 190 -2.74 -3.62 -3.52
N GLU A 191 -3.05 -4.56 -4.42
CA GLU A 191 -2.45 -4.65 -5.75
C GLU A 191 -2.82 -3.42 -6.60
N ILE A 192 -4.11 -3.07 -6.63
CA ILE A 192 -4.60 -1.85 -7.31
C ILE A 192 -3.87 -0.62 -6.77
N ALA A 193 -3.67 -0.51 -5.45
CA ALA A 193 -2.95 0.61 -4.85
C ALA A 193 -1.47 0.68 -5.26
N LYS A 194 -0.80 -0.48 -5.41
CA LYS A 194 0.59 -0.54 -5.91
C LYS A 194 0.67 -0.07 -7.36
N ILE A 195 -0.19 -0.59 -8.24
CA ILE A 195 -0.24 -0.20 -9.66
C ILE A 195 -0.52 1.31 -9.77
N SER A 196 -1.51 1.78 -9.01
CA SER A 196 -1.94 3.18 -9.03
C SER A 196 -0.89 4.16 -8.53
N SER A 197 0.11 3.68 -7.77
CA SER A 197 1.20 4.53 -7.28
C SER A 197 2.18 4.99 -8.36
N ALA A 198 2.15 4.36 -9.54
CA ALA A 198 2.91 4.78 -10.71
C ALA A 198 2.19 5.87 -11.55
N LEU A 199 0.95 6.20 -11.22
CA LEU A 199 0.14 7.15 -11.99
C LEU A 199 0.45 8.60 -11.61
N SER A 200 0.36 9.48 -12.60
CA SER A 200 0.32 10.92 -12.39
C SER A 200 -0.92 11.32 -11.57
N LEU A 201 -0.82 12.42 -10.84
CA LEU A 201 -1.92 12.92 -10.01
C LEU A 201 -2.49 14.23 -10.58
N SER A 202 -3.82 14.34 -10.59
CA SER A 202 -4.56 15.59 -10.84
C SER A 202 -5.38 15.91 -9.60
N SER A 203 -5.13 17.06 -8.99
CA SER A 203 -5.75 17.48 -7.72
C SER A 203 -5.62 16.43 -6.59
N GLY A 204 -4.48 15.73 -6.56
CA GLY A 204 -4.19 14.68 -5.57
C GLY A 204 -4.93 13.36 -5.81
N LEU A 205 -5.57 13.17 -6.97
CA LEU A 205 -6.19 11.91 -7.38
C LEU A 205 -5.45 11.30 -8.58
N PRO A 206 -5.35 9.97 -8.68
CA PRO A 206 -4.63 9.34 -9.77
C PRO A 206 -5.37 9.48 -11.10
N ILE A 207 -4.61 9.82 -12.14
CA ILE A 207 -5.08 9.92 -13.52
C ILE A 207 -4.90 8.56 -14.19
N LEU A 208 -5.99 8.01 -14.75
CA LEU A 208 -5.94 6.80 -15.55
C LEU A 208 -5.33 7.13 -16.91
N SER A 209 -4.03 6.87 -17.06
CA SER A 209 -3.29 7.11 -18.30
C SER A 209 -2.20 6.06 -18.51
N GLY A 210 -1.90 5.77 -19.78
CA GLY A 210 -0.86 4.83 -20.19
C GLY A 210 -1.07 3.40 -19.68
N ALA A 211 -0.04 2.57 -19.81
CA ALA A 211 -0.11 1.15 -19.47
C ALA A 211 -0.47 0.89 -17.99
N ALA A 212 0.04 1.70 -17.06
CA ALA A 212 -0.29 1.58 -15.64
C ALA A 212 -1.76 1.92 -15.37
N GLY A 213 -2.32 2.92 -16.07
CA GLY A 213 -3.73 3.29 -15.95
C GLY A 213 -4.65 2.20 -16.48
N HIS A 214 -4.29 1.60 -17.62
CA HIS A 214 -4.99 0.45 -18.17
C HIS A 214 -5.05 -0.72 -17.17
N LEU A 215 -3.90 -1.11 -16.61
CA LEU A 215 -3.82 -2.18 -15.63
C LEU A 215 -4.65 -1.88 -14.38
N ALA A 216 -4.56 -0.66 -13.85
CA ALA A 216 -5.34 -0.25 -12.68
C ALA A 216 -6.85 -0.38 -12.96
N LEU A 217 -7.33 0.16 -14.10
CA LEU A 217 -8.73 0.09 -14.50
C LEU A 217 -9.20 -1.36 -14.70
N SER A 218 -8.41 -2.19 -15.38
CA SER A 218 -8.73 -3.61 -15.58
C SER A 218 -8.86 -4.37 -14.26
N HIS A 219 -7.98 -4.11 -13.29
CA HIS A 219 -8.07 -4.74 -11.97
C HIS A 219 -9.31 -4.24 -11.21
N MET A 220 -9.61 -2.92 -11.24
CA MET A 220 -10.81 -2.36 -10.62
C MET A 220 -12.10 -2.96 -11.19
N LEU A 221 -12.20 -3.12 -12.51
CA LEU A 221 -13.37 -3.72 -13.17
C LEU A 221 -13.63 -5.16 -12.69
N LYS A 222 -12.56 -5.97 -12.55
CA LYS A 222 -12.67 -7.36 -12.05
C LYS A 222 -13.29 -7.43 -10.65
N THR A 223 -13.08 -6.40 -9.82
CA THR A 223 -13.65 -6.36 -8.46
C THR A 223 -15.16 -6.16 -8.43
N ARG A 224 -15.79 -5.68 -9.51
CA ARG A 224 -17.19 -5.22 -9.54
C ARG A 224 -17.51 -4.12 -8.52
N ARG A 225 -16.50 -3.33 -8.13
CA ARG A 225 -16.60 -2.21 -7.17
C ARG A 225 -16.24 -0.85 -7.79
N LEU A 226 -16.31 -0.75 -9.12
CA LEU A 226 -16.00 0.46 -9.88
C LEU A 226 -17.28 1.21 -10.25
N TYR A 227 -17.36 2.51 -9.98
CA TYR A 227 -18.55 3.34 -10.18
C TYR A 227 -18.21 4.60 -10.98
N TRP A 228 -19.23 5.20 -11.61
CA TRP A 228 -19.11 6.44 -12.38
C TRP A 228 -19.78 7.60 -11.63
N HIS A 229 -19.05 8.71 -11.41
CA HIS A 229 -19.45 9.92 -10.64
C HIS A 229 -19.81 9.71 -9.17
N THR A 230 -20.80 8.88 -8.87
CA THR A 230 -21.30 8.57 -7.53
C THR A 230 -21.47 7.06 -7.36
N ASN A 231 -21.77 6.62 -6.14
CA ASN A 231 -21.97 5.21 -5.81
C ASN A 231 -23.46 4.85 -5.61
N ASP A 232 -24.36 5.67 -6.15
CA ASP A 232 -25.81 5.45 -6.07
C ASP A 232 -26.33 4.52 -7.17
N GLN A 233 -25.59 4.43 -8.29
CA GLN A 233 -25.89 3.54 -9.40
C GLN A 233 -25.18 2.19 -9.27
N ALA A 234 -25.53 1.24 -10.14
CA ALA A 234 -24.84 -0.03 -10.24
C ALA A 234 -23.36 0.16 -10.65
N PRO A 235 -22.45 -0.72 -10.20
CA PRO A 235 -21.06 -0.67 -10.63
C PRO A 235 -20.93 -0.89 -12.14
N ILE A 236 -19.92 -0.27 -12.75
CA ILE A 236 -19.57 -0.43 -14.16
C ILE A 236 -19.28 -1.90 -14.44
N SER A 237 -19.97 -2.45 -15.43
CA SER A 237 -19.74 -3.78 -15.98
C SER A 237 -19.13 -3.69 -17.38
N LEU A 238 -18.35 -4.70 -17.75
CA LEU A 238 -17.90 -4.88 -19.11
C LEU A 238 -19.04 -5.44 -19.96
N GLU A 239 -19.25 -4.81 -21.11
CA GLU A 239 -20.09 -5.34 -22.19
C GLU A 239 -19.20 -5.91 -23.32
N PRO A 240 -19.75 -6.70 -24.24
CA PRO A 240 -19.03 -7.15 -25.42
C PRO A 240 -18.39 -5.96 -26.17
N PRO A 241 -17.17 -6.13 -26.73
CA PRO A 241 -16.51 -5.05 -27.46
C PRO A 241 -17.36 -4.55 -28.63
N THR A 242 -17.56 -3.24 -28.69
CA THR A 242 -18.23 -2.58 -29.80
C THR A 242 -17.21 -1.88 -30.68
N ALA A 243 -17.32 -2.01 -32.00
CA ALA A 243 -16.44 -1.34 -32.94
C ALA A 243 -16.63 0.18 -32.88
N LEU A 244 -15.53 0.92 -32.70
CA LEU A 244 -15.52 2.39 -32.79
C LEU A 244 -15.25 2.81 -34.24
N SER A 245 -16.06 3.73 -34.76
CA SER A 245 -15.78 4.40 -36.04
C SER A 245 -14.78 5.53 -35.80
N MET A 246 -13.65 5.46 -36.50
CA MET A 246 -12.55 6.42 -36.37
C MET A 246 -12.22 6.95 -37.76
N ALA A 247 -12.29 8.26 -37.93
CA ALA A 247 -12.03 8.92 -39.21
C ALA A 247 -11.08 10.11 -39.00
N TRP A 248 -10.05 10.20 -39.84
CA TRP A 248 -9.23 11.40 -39.93
C TRP A 248 -10.02 12.50 -40.64
N GLN A 249 -10.08 13.68 -40.02
CA GLN A 249 -10.70 14.86 -40.61
C GLN A 249 -9.64 15.96 -40.75
N THR A 250 -9.66 16.64 -41.89
CA THR A 250 -8.85 17.83 -42.12
C THR A 250 -9.53 19.02 -41.46
N THR A 251 -8.79 19.73 -40.63
CA THR A 251 -9.23 20.99 -40.01
C THR A 251 -9.14 22.13 -41.03
N ASP A 252 -9.79 23.27 -40.74
CA ASP A 252 -9.77 24.47 -41.58
C ASP A 252 -8.36 25.04 -41.84
N LYS A 253 -7.37 24.63 -41.03
CA LYS A 253 -5.96 25.01 -41.15
C LYS A 253 -5.11 24.03 -41.97
N GLY A 254 -5.69 22.93 -42.45
CA GLY A 254 -4.98 21.87 -43.18
C GLY A 254 -4.37 20.79 -42.31
N ASP A 255 -4.46 20.89 -40.97
CA ASP A 255 -4.00 19.86 -40.04
C ASP A 255 -4.98 18.68 -40.00
N TYR A 256 -4.49 17.47 -39.71
CA TYR A 256 -5.32 16.28 -39.54
C TYR A 256 -5.62 16.01 -38.06
N THR A 257 -6.91 15.82 -37.73
CA THR A 257 -7.36 15.38 -36.41
C THR A 257 -8.08 14.04 -36.54
N LEU A 258 -7.76 13.08 -35.67
CA LEU A 258 -8.52 11.84 -35.56
C LEU A 258 -9.82 12.14 -34.82
N LYS A 259 -10.95 11.97 -35.50
CA LYS A 259 -12.28 12.06 -34.90
C LYS A 259 -12.81 10.65 -34.63
N ILE A 260 -13.21 10.42 -33.39
CA ILE A 260 -13.88 9.19 -32.98
C ILE A 260 -15.38 9.50 -32.99
N GLU A 261 -16.13 8.85 -33.88
CA GLU A 261 -17.58 8.96 -33.90
C GLU A 261 -18.14 8.15 -32.73
N GLN A 262 -18.52 8.86 -31.67
CA GLN A 262 -19.11 8.27 -30.46
C GLN A 262 -20.63 8.44 -30.52
N PRO A 263 -21.42 7.40 -30.19
CA PRO A 263 -22.84 7.57 -29.90
C PRO A 263 -23.03 8.63 -28.80
N GLU A 264 -24.18 9.33 -28.78
CA GLU A 264 -24.48 10.46 -27.87
C GLU A 264 -24.34 10.16 -26.36
N HIS A 265 -24.09 8.90 -25.97
CA HIS A 265 -24.01 8.44 -24.57
C HIS A 265 -22.73 7.67 -24.23
N VAL A 266 -21.69 7.73 -25.07
CA VAL A 266 -20.41 7.06 -24.81
C VAL A 266 -19.37 8.07 -24.33
N VAL A 267 -18.63 7.72 -23.27
CA VAL A 267 -17.48 8.48 -22.79
C VAL A 267 -16.22 7.65 -23.06
N LEU A 268 -15.28 8.22 -23.81
CA LEU A 268 -13.97 7.63 -24.01
C LEU A 268 -13.12 7.80 -22.74
N ILE A 269 -12.82 6.69 -22.08
CA ILE A 269 -12.03 6.66 -20.84
C ILE A 269 -10.52 6.48 -21.13
N PHE A 270 -10.18 5.91 -22.29
CA PHE A 270 -8.82 5.49 -22.60
C PHE A 270 -8.50 5.68 -24.09
N THR A 271 -7.29 6.17 -24.39
CA THR A 271 -6.62 6.15 -25.70
C THR A 271 -5.21 5.64 -25.54
#